data_AF-A0A7C6YL18-F1
#
_entry.id   AF-A0A7C6YL18-F1
#
_cell.length_a   1.000
_cell.length_b   1.000
_cell.length_c   1.000
_cell.angle_alpha   90.00
_cell.angle_beta   90.00
_cell.angle_gamma   90.00
#
_symmetry.space_group_name_H-M   'P 1'
#
loop_
_entity.id
_entity.type
_entity.pdbx_description
1 polymer ?
#
loop_
_entity_poly.entity_id
_entity_poly.type
_entity_poly.pdbx_seq_one_letter_code
_entity_poly.pdbx_strand_id
1 'polypeptide(L)' 'MSCYLRYMKDVISDADLHPEGRSERKQLDLAIRKVVGMEDDDKCNVVWKKVKLWLQDEDKRKELIDKLKN' A
#
# COMPACT_ATOMS: atom_id res chain seq x y z
N MET A 1 10.15 -3.49 8.74
CA MET A 1 10.13 -3.32 7.26
C MET A 1 8.92 -4.07 6.76
N SER A 2 7.96 -3.38 6.17
CA SER A 2 6.77 -4.01 5.64
C SER A 2 7.12 -4.83 4.41
N CYS A 3 6.89 -6.12 4.57
CA CYS A 3 7.25 -7.22 3.70
C CYS A 3 6.66 -7.10 2.28
N TYR A 4 5.56 -6.34 2.14
CA TYR A 4 4.76 -6.33 0.93
C TYR A 4 5.03 -5.17 -0.04
N LEU A 5 5.68 -4.09 0.39
CA LEU A 5 5.99 -2.95 -0.48
C LEU A 5 6.77 -3.37 -1.75
N ARG A 6 7.55 -4.44 -1.65
CA ARG A 6 8.29 -5.02 -2.79
C ARG A 6 7.39 -5.55 -3.90
N TYR A 7 6.22 -6.08 -3.55
CA TYR A 7 5.25 -6.64 -4.51
C TYR A 7 4.30 -5.59 -5.08
N MET A 8 4.30 -4.38 -4.53
CA MET A 8 3.45 -3.29 -4.99
C MET A 8 4.21 -2.25 -5.80
N LYS A 9 5.43 -2.56 -6.26
CA LYS A 9 6.22 -1.62 -7.05
C LYS A 9 5.44 -1.07 -8.24
N ASP A 10 4.70 -1.91 -8.95
CA ASP A 10 3.87 -1.48 -10.09
C ASP A 10 2.83 -0.44 -9.67
N VAL A 11 2.11 -0.68 -8.57
CA VAL A 11 1.07 0.21 -8.05
C VAL A 11 1.65 1.51 -7.51
N ILE A 12 2.79 1.42 -6.83
CA ILE A 12 3.55 2.54 -6.30
C ILE A 12 4.07 3.42 -7.45
N SER A 13 4.57 2.80 -8.53
CA SER A 13 4.97 3.50 -9.75
C SER A 13 3.78 4.08 -10.52
N ASP A 14 2.64 3.39 -10.61
CA ASP A 14 1.39 3.94 -11.15
C ASP A 14 0.91 5.18 -10.36
N ALA A 15 1.13 5.16 -9.05
CA ALA A 15 0.85 6.28 -8.14
C ALA A 15 1.90 7.41 -8.22
N ASP A 16 2.92 7.30 -9.07
CA ASP A 16 4.04 8.25 -9.17
C ASP A 16 4.83 8.41 -7.85
N LEU A 17 4.77 7.41 -6.99
CA LEU A 17 5.46 7.40 -5.71
C LEU A 17 6.78 6.64 -5.84
N HIS A 18 7.88 7.26 -5.42
CA HIS A 18 9.20 6.65 -5.44
C HIS A 18 9.81 6.69 -4.04
N PRO A 19 9.40 5.79 -3.13
CA PRO A 19 9.90 5.82 -1.75
C PRO A 19 11.36 5.32 -1.71
N GLU A 20 12.30 6.26 -1.78
CA GLU A 20 13.75 6.00 -1.74
C GLU A 20 14.22 5.78 -0.29
N GLY A 21 13.67 6.54 0.66
CA GLY A 21 14.04 6.53 2.06
C GLY A 21 13.25 5.58 2.96
N ARG A 22 13.82 5.24 4.13
CA ARG A 22 13.13 4.46 5.18
C ARG A 22 11.86 5.16 5.68
N SER A 23 11.91 6.49 5.80
CA SER A 23 10.79 7.31 6.27
C SER A 23 9.63 7.31 5.28
N GLU A 24 9.91 7.49 3.99
CA GLU A 24 8.90 7.47 2.92
C GLU A 24 8.23 6.11 2.81
N ARG A 25 9.02 5.01 2.88
CA ARG A 25 8.46 3.65 2.93
C ARG A 25 7.55 3.45 4.12
N LYS A 26 7.85 4.05 5.28
CA LYS A 26 7.00 3.98 6.47
C LYS A 26 5.71 4.78 6.30
N GLN A 27 5.78 5.98 5.73
CA GLN A 27 4.59 6.78 5.42
C GLN A 27 3.69 6.08 4.42
N LEU A 28 4.28 5.49 3.37
CA LEU A 28 3.57 4.71 2.39
C LEU A 28 2.88 3.51 3.04
N ASP A 29 3.58 2.76 3.90
CA ASP A 29 3.01 1.65 4.66
C ASP A 29 1.75 2.05 5.45
N LEU A 30 1.87 3.16 6.19
CA LEU A 30 0.79 3.74 6.99
C LEU A 30 -0.39 4.18 6.10
N ALA A 31 -0.11 4.81 4.97
CA ALA A 31 -1.13 5.24 4.02
C ALA A 31 -1.89 4.03 3.46
N ILE A 32 -1.18 3.00 3.01
CA ILE A 32 -1.79 1.76 2.49
C ILE A 32 -2.69 1.12 3.55
N ARG A 33 -2.19 1.00 4.79
CA ARG A 33 -2.98 0.46 5.92
C ARG A 33 -4.27 1.25 6.14
N LYS A 34 -4.19 2.59 6.16
CA LYS A 34 -5.39 3.44 6.29
C LYS A 34 -6.37 3.23 5.14
N VAL A 35 -5.89 3.15 3.91
CA VAL A 35 -6.73 2.95 2.72
C VAL A 35 -7.47 1.62 2.78
N VAL A 36 -6.76 0.53 3.12
CA VAL A 36 -7.38 -0.79 3.27
C VAL A 36 -8.16 -0.97 4.58
N GLY A 37 -8.24 0.09 5.41
CA GLY A 37 -8.91 0.06 6.72
C GLY A 37 -8.28 -0.96 7.66
N MET A 38 -6.97 -0.90 7.83
CA MET A 38 -6.17 -1.69 8.77
C MET A 38 -5.46 -0.77 9.75
N GLU A 39 -5.16 -1.28 10.93
CA GLU A 39 -4.47 -0.53 11.98
C GLU A 39 -2.94 -0.59 11.81
N ASP A 40 -2.22 0.34 12.45
CA ASP A 40 -0.74 0.32 12.40
C ASP A 40 -0.15 -0.89 13.16
N ASP A 41 -0.87 -1.37 14.18
CA ASP A 41 -0.47 -2.53 14.98
C ASP A 41 -0.75 -3.88 14.28
N ASP A 42 -1.54 -3.87 13.18
CA ASP A 42 -1.87 -5.08 12.44
C ASP A 42 -0.61 -5.76 11.89
N LYS A 43 -0.64 -7.10 11.92
CA LYS A 43 0.47 -7.91 11.40
C LYS A 43 0.58 -7.74 9.87
N CYS A 44 1.80 -7.54 9.38
CA CYS A 44 2.15 -7.40 7.95
C CYS A 44 1.49 -8.48 7.06
N ASN A 45 1.34 -9.72 7.54
CA ASN A 45 0.72 -10.81 6.79
C ASN A 45 -0.79 -10.63 6.60
N VAL A 46 -1.51 -10.09 7.59
CA VAL A 46 -2.95 -9.82 7.52
C VAL A 46 -3.20 -8.63 6.61
N VAL A 47 -2.42 -7.55 6.80
CA VAL A 47 -2.45 -6.37 5.93
C VAL A 47 -2.21 -6.79 4.48
N TRP A 48 -1.18 -7.60 4.22
CA TRP A 48 -0.87 -8.06 2.87
C TRP A 48 -1.99 -8.88 2.24
N LYS A 49 -2.68 -9.75 2.98
CA LYS A 49 -3.84 -10.49 2.45
C LYS A 49 -4.94 -9.54 1.99
N LYS A 50 -5.24 -8.50 2.78
CA LYS A 50 -6.29 -7.53 2.46
C LYS A 50 -5.91 -6.64 1.29
N VAL A 51 -4.67 -6.16 1.28
CA VAL A 51 -4.08 -5.42 0.16
C VAL A 51 -4.12 -6.28 -1.11
N LYS A 52 -3.76 -7.56 -1.04
CA LYS A 52 -3.83 -8.46 -2.20
C LYS A 52 -5.25 -8.60 -2.75
N LEU A 53 -6.27 -8.68 -1.90
CA LEU A 53 -7.66 -8.67 -2.33
C LEU A 53 -8.04 -7.35 -3.02
N TRP A 54 -7.57 -6.22 -2.49
CA TRP A 54 -7.74 -4.91 -3.12
C TRP A 54 -7.03 -4.83 -4.48
N LEU A 55 -5.86 -5.43 -4.63
CA LEU A 55 -5.11 -5.45 -5.88
C LEU A 55 -5.74 -6.37 -6.94
N GLN A 56 -6.53 -7.36 -6.53
CA GLN A 56 -7.29 -8.23 -7.44
C GLN A 56 -8.57 -7.56 -7.97
N ASP A 57 -9.13 -6.61 -7.23
CA ASP A 57 -10.25 -5.78 -7.65
C ASP A 57 -9.74 -4.57 -8.45
N GLU A 58 -10.09 -4.45 -9.74
CA GLU A 58 -9.62 -3.31 -10.55
C GLU A 58 -10.12 -1.95 -10.03
N ASP A 59 -11.36 -1.87 -9.56
CA ASP A 59 -11.93 -0.66 -8.94
C ASP A 59 -11.17 -0.27 -7.66
N LYS A 60 -10.91 -1.23 -6.78
CA LYS A 60 -10.17 -0.97 -5.54
C LYS A 60 -8.70 -0.67 -5.78
N ARG A 61 -8.09 -1.29 -6.80
CA ARG A 61 -6.72 -0.97 -7.23
C ARG A 61 -6.63 0.49 -7.66
N LYS A 62 -7.58 0.96 -8.48
CA LYS A 62 -7.64 2.37 -8.89
C LYS A 62 -7.87 3.30 -7.71
N GLU A 63 -8.79 2.96 -6.80
CA GLU A 63 -9.02 3.73 -5.58
C GLU A 63 -7.76 3.82 -4.71
N LEU A 64 -7.01 2.72 -4.59
CA LEU A 64 -5.76 2.69 -3.85
C LEU A 64 -4.71 3.60 -4.49
N ILE A 65 -4.56 3.59 -5.81
CA ILE A 65 -3.65 4.49 -6.53
C ILE A 65 -4.06 5.95 -6.35
N ASP A 66 -5.35 6.26 -6.47
CA ASP A 66 -5.89 7.62 -6.32
C ASP A 66 -5.68 8.18 -4.90
N LYS A 67 -5.95 7.36 -3.88
CA LYS A 67 -5.70 7.72 -2.46
C LYS A 67 -4.23 7.73 -2.08
N LEU A 68 -3.35 7.12 -2.88
CA LEU A 68 -1.90 7.23 -2.69
C LEU A 68 -1.34 8.48 -3.37
N LYS A 69 -1.98 8.97 -4.44
CA LYS A 69 -1.63 10.22 -5.13
C LYS A 69 -2.07 11.49 -4.38
N ASN A 70 -3.21 11.45 -3.70
CA ASN A 70 -3.77 12.56 -2.90
C ASN A 70 -3.35 12.51 -1.43
#